data_AF-A0A7K6V0Z4-F1
#
_entry.id   AF-A0A7K6V0Z4-F1
#
_cell.length_a   1.000
_cell.length_b   1.000
_cell.length_c   1.000
_cell.angle_alpha   90.00
_cell.angle_beta   90.00
_cell.angle_gamma   90.00
#
_symmetry.space_group_name_H-M   'P 1'
#
loop_
_entity.id
_entity.type
_entity.pdbx_description
1 polymer ?
#
loop_
_entity_poly.entity_id
_entity_poly.type
_entity_poly.pdbx_seq_one_letter_code
_entity_poly.pdbx_strand_id
1 'polypeptide(L)'
;PEIRVGVASVLTQRRFCNKVWNGVGFVLRALEGERGTPKPPEELLPEFPLDRWVLSRLALAVAECSRALELLHFGAAAGAVQSFWQRSFCDVYLVPASPNP
;
A
#
# COMPACT_ATOMS: atom_id res chain seq x y z
N PRO A 1 9.83 22.77 -12.56
CA PRO A 1 10.28 21.47 -13.12
C PRO A 1 9.52 21.14 -14.41
N GLU A 2 10.23 20.88 -15.50
CA GLU A 2 9.62 20.42 -16.75
C GLU A 2 9.18 18.96 -16.60
N ILE A 3 7.88 18.68 -16.64
CA ILE A 3 7.36 17.30 -16.53
C ILE A 3 7.50 16.64 -17.91
N ARG A 4 8.51 15.78 -18.06
CA ARG A 4 8.68 14.98 -19.28
C ARG A 4 7.79 13.75 -19.22
N VAL A 5 6.65 13.81 -19.90
CA VAL A 5 5.75 12.67 -20.06
C VAL A 5 6.27 11.79 -21.18
N GLY A 6 6.90 10.67 -20.81
CA GLY A 6 7.36 9.66 -21.76
C GLY A 6 6.50 8.40 -21.72
N VAL A 7 6.51 7.62 -22.79
CA VAL A 7 5.81 6.31 -22.82
C VAL A 7 6.27 5.42 -21.65
N ALA A 8 7.56 5.43 -21.32
CA ALA A 8 8.11 4.68 -20.20
C ALA A 8 7.54 5.11 -18.83
N SER A 9 7.31 6.40 -18.60
CA SER A 9 6.73 6.89 -17.34
C SER A 9 5.25 6.49 -17.23
N VAL A 10 4.50 6.56 -18.32
CA VAL A 10 3.10 6.11 -18.38
C VAL A 10 2.99 4.61 -18.10
N LEU A 11 3.86 3.79 -18.71
CA LEU A 11 3.88 2.35 -18.49
C LEU A 11 4.24 1.99 -17.04
N THR A 12 5.17 2.73 -16.43
CA THR A 12 5.54 2.56 -15.02
C THR A 12 4.34 2.85 -14.12
N GLN A 13 3.63 3.96 -14.35
CA GLN A 13 2.45 4.31 -13.57
C GLN A 13 1.31 3.28 -13.76
N ARG A 14 1.11 2.77 -14.98
CA ARG A 14 0.15 1.69 -15.24
C ARG A 14 0.47 0.43 -14.45
N ARG A 15 1.74 0.01 -14.42
CA ARG A 15 2.17 -1.18 -13.65
C ARG A 15 1.90 -0.99 -12.16
N PHE A 16 2.14 0.20 -11.62
CA PHE A 16 1.79 0.53 -10.25
C PHE A 16 0.28 0.40 -9.99
N CYS A 17 -0.56 1.02 -10.82
CA CYS A 17 -2.03 0.91 -10.66
C CYS A 17 -2.51 -0.54 -10.72
N ASN A 18 -1.98 -1.35 -11.64
CA ASN A 18 -2.27 -2.78 -11.72
C ASN A 18 -1.87 -3.51 -10.43
N LYS A 19 -0.73 -3.16 -9.83
CA LYS A 19 -0.25 -3.76 -8.58
C LYS A 19 -1.19 -3.43 -7.40
N VAL A 20 -1.67 -2.19 -7.32
CA VAL A 20 -2.68 -1.79 -6.33
C VAL A 20 -3.98 -2.59 -6.53
N TRP A 21 -4.48 -2.64 -7.77
CA TRP A 21 -5.71 -3.40 -8.09
C TRP A 21 -5.59 -4.88 -7.69
N ASN A 22 -4.49 -5.52 -8.06
CA ASN A 22 -4.23 -6.92 -7.74
C ASN A 22 -4.09 -7.15 -6.22
N GLY A 23 -3.40 -6.26 -5.52
CA GLY A 23 -3.23 -6.32 -4.06
C GLY A 23 -4.56 -6.19 -3.31
N VAL A 24 -5.40 -5.23 -3.69
CA VAL A 24 -6.75 -5.06 -3.12
C VAL A 24 -7.61 -6.28 -3.42
N GLY A 25 -7.65 -6.74 -4.67
CA GLY A 25 -8.43 -7.92 -5.04
C GLY A 25 -7.99 -9.20 -4.31
N PHE A 26 -6.69 -9.34 -4.03
CA PHE A 26 -6.18 -10.43 -3.20
C PHE A 26 -6.73 -10.37 -1.77
N VAL A 27 -6.63 -9.21 -1.11
CA VAL A 27 -7.13 -9.02 0.26
C VAL A 27 -8.64 -9.26 0.33
N LEU A 28 -9.41 -8.71 -0.61
CA LEU A 28 -10.87 -8.89 -0.63
C LEU A 28 -11.26 -10.37 -0.75
N ARG A 29 -10.61 -11.13 -1.64
CA ARG A 29 -10.86 -12.57 -1.76
C ARG A 29 -10.47 -13.36 -0.51
N ALA A 30 -9.40 -12.97 0.17
CA ALA A 30 -9.01 -13.59 1.44
C ALA A 30 -10.09 -13.36 2.51
N LEU A 31 -10.68 -12.16 2.54
CA LEU A 31 -11.74 -11.79 3.47
C LEU A 31 -13.09 -12.44 3.15
N GLU A 32 -13.39 -12.73 1.88
CA GLU A 32 -14.62 -13.44 1.48
C GLU A 32 -14.73 -14.85 2.11
N GLY A 33 -13.61 -15.46 2.47
CA GLY A 33 -13.57 -16.74 3.20
C GLY A 33 -13.92 -16.63 4.69
N GLU A 34 -13.80 -15.43 5.28
CA GLU A 34 -14.07 -15.16 6.68
C GLU A 34 -15.53 -14.70 6.86
N ARG A 35 -16.41 -15.61 7.30
CA ARG A 35 -17.85 -15.35 7.51
C ARG A 35 -18.15 -14.54 8.80
N GLY A 36 -17.22 -13.71 9.25
CA GLY A 36 -17.37 -12.89 10.44
C GLY A 36 -17.81 -11.46 10.11
N THR A 37 -18.55 -10.82 11.02
CA THR A 37 -18.70 -9.36 10.98
C THR A 37 -17.33 -8.72 11.25
N PRO A 38 -16.86 -7.79 10.40
CA PRO A 38 -15.61 -7.07 10.64
C PRO A 38 -15.66 -6.41 12.03
N LYS A 39 -14.66 -6.68 12.85
CA LYS A 39 -14.50 -5.97 14.13
C LYS A 39 -14.18 -4.51 13.85
N PRO A 40 -14.61 -3.58 14.71
CA PRO A 40 -14.24 -2.19 14.56
C PRO A 40 -12.72 -2.02 14.74
N PRO A 41 -12.08 -1.05 14.07
CA PRO A 41 -10.62 -0.89 14.09
C PRO A 41 -10.01 -0.75 15.49
N GLU A 42 -10.73 -0.14 16.43
CA GLU A 42 -10.33 0.02 17.83
C GLU A 42 -10.22 -1.32 18.59
N GLU A 43 -10.89 -2.37 18.12
CA GLU A 43 -10.82 -3.72 18.68
C GLU A 43 -9.79 -4.61 17.96
N LEU A 44 -9.19 -4.11 16.87
CA LEU A 44 -8.16 -4.83 16.12
C LEU A 44 -6.78 -4.52 16.71
N LEU A 45 -6.22 -5.52 17.40
CA LEU A 45 -4.83 -5.49 17.81
C LEU A 45 -3.99 -6.31 16.82
N PRO A 46 -2.84 -5.80 16.36
CA PRO A 46 -1.95 -6.54 15.48
C PRO A 46 -1.38 -7.77 16.19
N GLU A 47 -1.86 -8.94 15.81
CA GLU A 47 -1.54 -10.23 16.43
C GLU A 47 -0.11 -10.66 16.09
N PHE A 48 0.32 -10.48 14.84
CA PHE A 48 1.63 -10.90 14.37
C PHE A 48 2.65 -9.74 14.36
N PRO A 49 3.96 -10.04 14.53
CA PRO A 49 5.02 -9.02 14.39
C PRO A 49 4.99 -8.31 13.04
N LEU A 50 4.59 -9.03 11.98
CA LEU A 50 4.50 -8.49 10.63
C LEU A 50 3.38 -7.45 10.48
N ASP A 51 2.27 -7.63 11.21
CA ASP A 51 1.15 -6.67 11.26
C ASP A 51 1.60 -5.36 11.89
N ARG A 52 2.28 -5.45 13.04
CA ARG A 52 2.87 -4.27 13.70
C ARG A 52 3.87 -3.57 12.80
N TRP A 53 4.71 -4.34 12.11
CA TRP A 53 5.68 -3.80 11.17
C TRP A 53 4.99 -3.06 10.02
N VAL A 54 4.00 -3.66 9.33
CA VAL A 54 3.36 -3.00 8.18
C VAL A 54 2.59 -1.75 8.60
N LEU A 55 1.95 -1.77 9.77
CA LEU A 55 1.26 -0.59 10.32
C LEU A 55 2.25 0.53 10.66
N SER A 56 3.45 0.20 11.15
CA SER A 56 4.50 1.21 11.36
C SER A 56 4.97 1.84 10.05
N ARG A 57 5.09 1.04 8.97
CA ARG A 57 5.44 1.54 7.63
C ARG A 57 4.33 2.40 7.03
N LEU A 58 3.07 2.04 7.30
CA LEU A 58 1.92 2.83 6.89
C LEU A 58 1.90 4.18 7.61
N ALA A 59 2.10 4.20 8.93
CA ALA A 59 2.15 5.42 9.72
C ALA A 59 3.26 6.38 9.23
N LEU A 60 4.44 5.85 8.91
CA LEU A 60 5.53 6.61 8.30
C LEU A 60 5.11 7.21 6.95
N ALA A 61 4.52 6.40 6.07
CA ALA A 61 4.09 6.86 4.75
C ALA A 61 2.99 7.93 4.83
N VAL A 62 2.07 7.82 5.79
CA VAL A 62 1.06 8.84 6.08
C VAL A 62 1.73 10.14 6.50
N ALA A 63 2.67 10.11 7.46
CA ALA A 63 3.37 11.31 7.90
C ALA A 63 4.16 11.99 6.77
N GLU A 64 4.87 11.20 5.96
CA GLU A 64 5.62 11.69 4.80
C GLU A 64 4.69 12.30 3.74
N CYS A 65 3.58 11.64 3.44
CA CYS A 65 2.58 12.10 2.48
C CYS A 65 1.91 13.40 2.96
N SER A 66 1.45 13.45 4.21
CA SER A 66 0.82 14.65 4.80
C SER A 66 1.76 15.85 4.75
N ARG A 67 3.01 15.68 5.19
CA ARG A 67 4.02 16.75 5.13
C ARG A 67 4.28 17.21 3.70
N ALA A 68 4.32 16.29 2.73
CA ALA A 68 4.49 16.65 1.33
C ALA A 68 3.28 17.41 0.78
N LEU A 69 2.06 17.04 1.16
CA LEU A 69 0.84 17.74 0.76
C LEU A 69 0.72 19.13 1.37
N GLU A 70 1.10 19.31 2.64
CA GLU A 70 1.18 20.62 3.30
C GLU A 70 2.12 21.58 2.56
N LEU A 71 3.19 21.04 1.97
CA LEU A 71 4.16 21.79 1.17
C LEU A 71 3.78 21.85 -0.34
N LEU A 72 2.61 21.33 -0.73
CA LEU A 72 2.16 21.23 -2.13
C LEU A 72 3.13 20.45 -3.04
N HIS A 73 3.94 19.56 -2.46
CA HIS A 73 4.89 18.69 -3.15
C HIS A 73 4.24 17.38 -3.59
N PHE A 74 3.31 17.45 -4.54
CA PHE A 74 2.52 16.30 -4.99
C PHE A 74 3.35 15.09 -5.46
N GLY A 75 4.49 15.33 -6.11
CA GLY A 75 5.39 14.25 -6.53
C GLY A 75 5.98 13.47 -5.36
N ALA A 76 6.34 14.17 -4.27
CA ALA A 76 6.83 13.54 -3.05
C ALA A 76 5.70 12.80 -2.31
N ALA A 77 4.49 13.38 -2.26
CA ALA A 77 3.32 12.73 -1.69
C ALA A 77 2.99 11.42 -2.41
N ALA A 78 2.94 11.45 -3.75
CA ALA A 78 2.74 10.26 -4.56
C ALA A 78 3.86 9.23 -4.35
N GLY A 79 5.12 9.67 -4.28
CA GLY A 79 6.27 8.81 -4.00
C GLY A 79 6.18 8.07 -2.67
N ALA A 80 5.71 8.73 -1.60
CA ALA A 80 5.52 8.11 -0.30
C ALA A 80 4.48 6.97 -0.36
N VAL A 81 3.33 7.23 -0.99
CA VAL A 81 2.25 6.24 -1.17
C VAL A 81 2.73 5.07 -2.03
N GLN A 82 3.38 5.35 -3.16
CA GLN A 82 3.89 4.31 -4.07
C GLN A 82 4.94 3.43 -3.38
N SER A 83 5.85 4.04 -2.62
CA SER A 83 6.87 3.35 -1.83
C SER A 83 6.26 2.37 -0.84
N PHE A 84 5.24 2.80 -0.07
CA PHE A 84 4.56 1.92 0.88
C PHE A 84 3.92 0.73 0.18
N TRP A 85 3.12 1.00 -0.86
CA TRP A 85 2.40 -0.04 -1.60
C TRP A 85 3.33 -1.07 -2.20
N GLN A 86 4.39 -0.62 -2.87
CA GLN A 86 5.32 -1.53 -3.52
C GLN A 86 6.19 -2.25 -2.49
N ARG A 87 6.99 -1.50 -1.73
CA ARG A 87 8.11 -2.06 -0.96
C ARG A 87 7.72 -2.63 0.39
N SER A 88 6.59 -2.20 0.96
CA SER A 88 6.17 -2.64 2.30
C SER A 88 4.96 -3.56 2.21
N PHE A 89 3.89 -3.11 1.55
CA PHE A 89 2.64 -3.87 1.52
C PHE A 89 2.72 -5.07 0.58
N CYS A 90 2.96 -4.86 -0.72
CA CYS A 90 2.93 -5.97 -1.66
C CYS A 90 4.16 -6.89 -1.58
N ASP A 91 5.37 -6.32 -1.50
CA ASP A 91 6.62 -7.12 -1.58
C ASP A 91 6.95 -7.87 -0.28
N VAL A 92 6.42 -7.42 0.87
CA VAL A 92 6.74 -8.01 2.18
C VAL A 92 5.49 -8.50 2.91
N TYR A 93 4.46 -7.67 3.07
CA TYR A 93 3.29 -8.04 3.86
C TYR A 93 2.39 -9.08 3.17
N LEU A 94 2.12 -8.92 1.87
CA LEU A 94 1.23 -9.84 1.14
C LEU A 94 1.90 -11.15 0.71
N VAL A 95 3.23 -11.22 0.63
CA VAL A 95 3.94 -12.42 0.16
C VAL A 95 3.67 -13.64 1.07
N PRO A 96 3.80 -13.55 2.40
CA PRO A 96 3.47 -14.68 3.29
C PRO A 96 1.97 -15.03 3.31
N ALA A 97 1.09 -14.05 3.03
CA ALA A 97 -0.35 -14.26 3.02
C ALA A 97 -0.83 -14.93 1.72
N SER A 98 -0.12 -14.73 0.61
CA SER A 98 -0.36 -15.46 -0.63
C SER A 98 0.02 -16.92 -0.43
N PRO A 99 -0.85 -17.89 -0.75
CA PRO A 99 -0.38 -19.26 -0.87
C PRO A 99 0.73 -19.26 -1.93
N ASN A 100 1.92 -19.73 -1.55
CA ASN A 100 2.94 -20.02 -2.56
C ASN A 100 2.33 -21.05 -3.54
N PRO A 101 2.60 -20.95 -4.85
CA PRO A 101 2.25 -22.01 -5.79
C PRO A 101 2.87 -23.35 -5.38
#